data_AF-A0A258ZD85-F1
#
_entry.id   AF-A0A258ZD85-F1
#
_cell.length_a   1.000
_cell.length_b   1.000
_cell.length_c   1.000
_cell.angle_alpha   90.00
_cell.angle_beta   90.00
_cell.angle_gamma   90.00
#
_symmetry.space_group_name_H-M   'P 1'
#
loop_
_entity.id
_entity.type
_entity.pdbx_description
1 polymer ?
#
loop_
_entity_poly.entity_id
_entity_poly.type
_entity_poly.pdbx_seq_one_letter_code
_entity_poly.pdbx_strand_id
1 'polypeptide(L)'
;MSNLYKEQFLKASKDWVCDSCSIDIRYVARKDGDIRHLMAASIGVSPLPLTDDLGFCLETSEICAGQLQLSGQDKQELLEIIEQAAQGILKANGLLLELFCDREYSYHSELSYGDRWFSELTLQIIGGRGTALPVSHIDACKIDDALRQCSPPFDGMADLTGWLGLKNSLQTHDSPTINISVLPPVDLDFHASSLEKDVLNLKLYAHPNFDLDRLVVAIRIVPGVGVKSRKQVSSEINWKSARKGVREGQARIRLNKADSVLTMFVIGNITVRRQWFLDPTKSGNNRLVSVQLFDKELKMIRNALFESADSTRFEMGVAALFFLMGFASLVQLENDSPDVVVATPGGRLILIECTTRIADFSSKLGKLVDRKRMLSKALEDGKSPNRVDGILVCALPKDQIAIRIDELQNHQVILMARNDLTSALDQVRFHIDPDKFVEDSIAKMNSNGFLLRQSM
;
A
#
# COMPACT_ATOMS: atom_id res chain seq x y z
N MET A 1 2.11 -9.11 -23.74
CA MET A 1 1.47 -8.66 -22.47
C MET A 1 1.88 -7.23 -22.08
N SER A 2 3.11 -6.78 -22.37
CA SER A 2 3.59 -5.43 -22.01
C SER A 2 2.67 -4.29 -22.50
N ASN A 3 2.23 -4.33 -23.76
CA ASN A 3 1.33 -3.30 -24.31
C ASN A 3 -0.05 -3.23 -23.64
N LEU A 4 -0.53 -4.32 -23.03
CA LEU A 4 -1.84 -4.34 -22.36
C LEU A 4 -1.87 -3.37 -21.17
N TYR A 5 -0.79 -3.28 -20.39
CA TYR A 5 -0.72 -2.35 -19.26
C TYR A 5 -0.76 -0.89 -19.71
N LYS A 6 -0.04 -0.57 -20.79
CA LYS A 6 -0.08 0.75 -21.42
C LYS A 6 -1.50 1.09 -21.88
N GLU A 7 -2.14 0.20 -22.63
CA GLU A 7 -3.50 0.41 -23.15
C GLU A 7 -4.53 0.60 -22.03
N GLN A 8 -4.47 -0.23 -20.99
CA GLN A 8 -5.36 -0.13 -19.83
C GLN A 8 -5.14 1.18 -19.06
N PHE A 9 -3.88 1.55 -18.83
CA PHE A 9 -3.53 2.81 -18.17
C PHE A 9 -4.05 4.02 -18.97
N LEU A 10 -3.72 4.11 -20.27
CA LEU A 10 -4.15 5.22 -21.12
C LEU A 10 -5.68 5.31 -21.21
N LYS A 11 -6.37 4.17 -21.25
CA LYS A 11 -7.84 4.14 -21.20
C LYS A 11 -8.36 4.69 -19.88
N ALA A 12 -7.80 4.27 -18.74
CA ALA A 12 -8.21 4.75 -17.43
C ALA A 12 -7.88 6.24 -17.23
N SER A 13 -6.75 6.73 -17.72
CA SER A 13 -6.37 8.15 -17.66
C SER A 13 -7.40 9.06 -18.33
N LYS A 14 -8.08 8.59 -19.40
CA LYS A 14 -9.17 9.35 -20.05
C LYS A 14 -10.37 9.59 -19.15
N ASP A 15 -10.63 8.68 -18.21
CA ASP A 15 -11.70 8.82 -17.22
C ASP A 15 -11.27 9.68 -16.02
N TRP A 16 -9.97 9.77 -15.72
CA TRP A 16 -9.44 10.44 -14.52
C TRP A 16 -8.99 11.88 -14.76
N VAL A 17 -8.36 12.15 -15.91
CA VAL A 17 -7.85 13.47 -16.26
C VAL A 17 -8.99 14.41 -16.62
N CYS A 18 -8.95 15.61 -16.04
CA CYS A 18 -9.91 16.69 -16.24
C CYS A 18 -9.18 17.95 -16.74
N ASP A 19 -9.93 18.89 -17.32
CA ASP A 19 -9.39 20.21 -17.64
C ASP A 19 -8.89 20.89 -16.37
N SER A 20 -7.78 21.63 -16.48
CA SER A 20 -7.14 22.34 -15.37
C SER A 20 -6.54 21.48 -14.26
N CYS A 21 -6.40 20.17 -14.46
CA CYS A 21 -5.46 19.37 -13.66
C CYS A 21 -4.06 19.98 -13.74
N SER A 22 -3.30 19.84 -12.66
CA SER A 22 -1.88 20.20 -12.65
C SER A 22 -1.02 19.00 -13.02
N ILE A 23 0.15 19.30 -13.58
CA ILE A 23 1.16 18.30 -13.94
C ILE A 23 2.52 18.74 -13.44
N ASP A 24 3.23 17.81 -12.82
CA ASP A 24 4.59 17.97 -12.28
C ASP A 24 5.50 16.96 -12.98
N ILE A 25 6.40 17.47 -13.82
CA ILE A 25 7.33 16.68 -14.63
C ILE A 25 8.73 16.87 -14.06
N ARG A 26 9.38 15.79 -13.67
CA ARG A 26 10.75 15.79 -13.15
C ARG A 26 11.59 14.89 -14.01
N TYR A 27 12.78 15.33 -14.38
CA TYR A 27 13.63 14.56 -15.29
C TYR A 27 15.12 14.76 -15.03
N VAL A 28 15.88 13.73 -15.39
CA VAL A 28 17.33 13.79 -15.60
C VAL A 28 17.61 13.06 -16.91
N ALA A 29 18.35 13.71 -17.80
CA ALA A 29 18.75 13.18 -19.09
C ALA A 29 20.23 13.45 -19.37
N ARG A 30 20.87 12.50 -20.05
CA ARG A 30 22.23 12.66 -20.58
C ARG A 30 22.18 13.30 -21.97
N LYS A 31 23.17 14.12 -22.26
CA LYS A 31 23.37 14.71 -23.59
C LYS A 31 24.31 13.82 -24.42
N ASP A 32 23.89 13.51 -25.64
CA ASP A 32 24.70 12.83 -26.65
C ASP A 32 24.52 13.56 -27.99
N GLY A 33 25.40 14.52 -28.25
CA GLY A 33 25.21 15.50 -29.33
C GLY A 33 23.93 16.32 -29.12
N ASP A 34 23.04 16.28 -30.12
CA ASP A 34 21.75 16.97 -30.08
C ASP A 34 20.64 16.15 -29.37
N ILE A 35 20.90 14.86 -29.13
CA ILE A 35 19.93 13.94 -28.54
C ILE A 35 20.06 13.99 -27.01
N ARG A 36 18.91 14.00 -26.33
CA ARG A 36 18.82 13.98 -24.87
C ARG A 36 18.19 12.68 -24.41
N HIS A 37 19.00 11.76 -23.92
CA HIS A 37 18.56 10.45 -23.48
C HIS A 37 18.09 10.51 -22.03
N LEU A 38 16.81 10.22 -21.81
CA LEU A 38 16.25 10.10 -20.47
C LEU A 38 16.95 9.01 -19.67
N MET A 39 17.38 9.38 -18.47
CA MET A 39 17.89 8.43 -17.48
C MET A 39 16.79 8.10 -16.47
N ALA A 40 16.07 9.11 -16.00
CA ALA A 40 14.90 8.92 -15.15
C ALA A 40 13.95 10.09 -15.34
N ALA A 41 12.64 9.80 -15.33
CA ALA A 41 11.61 10.81 -15.25
C ALA A 41 10.44 10.36 -14.38
N SER A 42 9.75 11.34 -13.80
CA SER A 42 8.49 11.18 -13.10
C SER A 42 7.50 12.23 -13.59
N ILE A 43 6.28 11.81 -13.85
CA ILE A 43 5.16 12.68 -14.26
C ILE A 43 4.03 12.43 -13.28
N GLY A 44 3.73 13.42 -12.44
CA GLY A 44 2.58 13.38 -11.55
C GLY A 44 1.46 14.27 -12.07
N VAL A 45 0.26 13.72 -12.23
CA VAL A 45 -0.94 14.50 -12.57
C VAL A 45 -1.85 14.57 -11.35
N SER A 46 -2.13 15.79 -10.91
CA SER A 46 -2.95 16.05 -9.72
C SER A 46 -4.23 16.81 -10.10
N PRO A 47 -5.39 16.45 -9.51
CA PRO A 47 -6.62 17.22 -9.71
C PRO A 47 -6.57 18.59 -9.04
N LEU A 48 -5.69 18.81 -8.06
CA LEU A 48 -5.59 20.10 -7.37
C LEU A 48 -4.54 20.99 -8.04
N PRO A 49 -4.72 22.32 -8.01
CA PRO A 49 -3.69 23.24 -8.48
C PRO A 49 -2.43 23.13 -7.62
N LEU A 50 -1.28 23.44 -8.22
CA LEU A 50 -0.01 23.52 -7.50
C LEU A 50 -0.02 24.74 -6.57
N THR A 51 0.55 24.59 -5.38
CA THR A 51 0.63 25.66 -4.38
C THR A 51 1.85 26.55 -4.57
N ASP A 52 2.95 25.96 -5.04
CA ASP A 52 4.26 26.59 -5.15
C ASP A 52 4.84 26.26 -6.53
N ASP A 53 5.54 27.22 -7.13
CA ASP A 53 6.32 27.00 -8.34
C ASP A 53 7.73 26.55 -7.94
N LEU A 54 7.99 25.27 -8.15
CA LEU A 54 9.29 24.63 -7.92
C LEU A 54 10.03 24.39 -9.25
N GLY A 55 9.59 25.04 -10.33
CA GLY A 55 10.15 24.86 -11.66
C GLY A 55 11.62 25.30 -11.74
N PHE A 56 12.46 24.46 -12.33
CA PHE A 56 13.81 24.82 -12.71
C PHE A 56 14.29 23.98 -13.90
N CYS A 57 15.26 24.49 -14.63
CA CYS A 57 15.95 23.77 -15.67
C CYS A 57 17.44 24.06 -15.56
N LEU A 58 18.25 23.02 -15.50
CA LEU A 58 19.70 23.11 -15.57
C LEU A 58 20.21 22.31 -16.76
N GLU A 59 21.29 22.82 -17.35
CA GLU A 59 21.97 22.18 -18.46
C GLU A 59 23.48 22.35 -18.27
N THR A 60 24.20 21.23 -18.30
CA THR A 60 25.66 21.18 -18.30
C THR A 60 26.16 20.68 -19.66
N SER A 61 27.47 20.42 -19.79
CA SER A 61 27.99 19.76 -21.00
C SER A 61 27.46 18.34 -21.14
N GLU A 62 27.29 17.61 -20.02
CA GLU A 62 27.01 16.18 -20.01
C GLU A 62 25.53 15.84 -19.78
N ILE A 63 24.80 16.68 -19.05
CA ILE A 63 23.43 16.38 -18.62
C ILE A 63 22.50 17.57 -18.76
N CYS A 64 21.21 17.29 -18.75
CA CYS A 64 20.17 18.27 -18.46
C CYS A 64 19.20 17.65 -17.45
N ALA A 65 18.69 18.50 -16.55
CA ALA A 65 17.74 18.08 -15.53
C ALA A 65 16.80 19.23 -15.21
N GLY A 66 15.65 18.90 -14.66
CA GLY A 66 14.71 19.94 -14.27
C GLY A 66 13.42 19.43 -13.69
N GLN A 67 12.65 20.39 -13.23
CA GLN A 67 11.27 20.26 -12.81
C GLN A 67 10.45 21.25 -13.62
N LEU A 68 9.37 20.77 -14.25
CA LEU A 68 8.40 21.59 -14.97
C LEU A 68 7.03 21.37 -14.34
N GLN A 69 6.41 22.47 -13.96
CA GLN A 69 5.11 22.51 -13.35
C GLN A 69 4.15 23.27 -14.26
N LEU A 70 3.08 22.60 -14.71
CA LEU A 70 2.03 23.23 -15.52
C LEU A 70 0.70 23.14 -14.77
N SER A 71 -0.12 24.16 -14.91
CA SER A 71 -1.48 24.23 -14.37
C SER A 71 -2.41 24.81 -15.42
N GLY A 72 -3.71 24.55 -15.29
CA GLY A 72 -4.73 25.12 -16.19
C GLY A 72 -4.69 24.57 -17.62
N GLN A 73 -4.03 23.44 -17.85
CA GLN A 73 -3.95 22.80 -19.18
C GLN A 73 -5.30 22.19 -19.58
N ASP A 74 -5.57 22.12 -20.89
CA ASP A 74 -6.73 21.40 -21.40
C ASP A 74 -6.56 19.89 -21.19
N LYS A 75 -7.68 19.16 -20.99
CA LYS A 75 -7.65 17.70 -20.85
C LYS A 75 -6.93 17.01 -22.00
N GLN A 76 -7.12 17.46 -23.24
CA GLN A 76 -6.50 16.86 -24.41
C GLN A 76 -4.98 17.05 -24.41
N GLU A 77 -4.50 18.24 -24.05
CA GLU A 77 -3.06 18.53 -23.91
C GLU A 77 -2.41 17.65 -22.84
N LEU A 78 -3.07 17.48 -21.70
CA LEU A 78 -2.61 16.60 -20.63
C LEU A 78 -2.54 15.13 -21.07
N LEU A 79 -3.58 14.66 -21.77
CA LEU A 79 -3.59 13.30 -22.31
C LEU A 79 -2.50 13.09 -23.36
N GLU A 80 -2.20 14.09 -24.19
CA GLU A 80 -1.11 14.03 -25.16
C GLU A 80 0.26 13.93 -24.49
N ILE A 81 0.49 14.67 -23.39
CA ILE A 81 1.73 14.54 -22.60
C ILE A 81 1.85 13.12 -22.03
N ILE A 82 0.77 12.58 -21.46
CA ILE A 82 0.74 11.22 -20.92
C ILE A 82 0.98 10.17 -22.03
N GLU A 83 0.35 10.33 -23.19
CA GLU A 83 0.48 9.42 -24.32
C GLU A 83 1.89 9.44 -24.92
N GLN A 84 2.51 10.62 -25.07
CA GLN A 84 3.90 10.75 -25.50
C GLN A 84 4.85 10.11 -24.50
N ALA A 85 4.66 10.36 -23.21
CA ALA A 85 5.49 9.76 -22.16
C ALA A 85 5.37 8.23 -22.12
N ALA A 86 4.16 7.69 -22.34
CA ALA A 86 3.93 6.25 -22.49
C ALA A 86 4.56 5.65 -23.77
N GLN A 87 4.99 6.50 -24.71
CA GLN A 87 5.78 6.13 -25.89
C GLN A 87 7.28 6.39 -25.69
N GLY A 88 7.72 6.79 -24.49
CA GLY A 88 9.12 7.07 -24.20
C GLY A 88 9.57 8.48 -24.59
N ILE A 89 8.64 9.38 -24.96
CA ILE A 89 8.97 10.75 -25.38
C ILE A 89 8.47 11.73 -24.33
N LEU A 90 9.33 12.64 -23.88
CA LEU A 90 8.97 13.68 -22.93
C LEU A 90 9.37 15.06 -23.46
N LYS A 91 8.45 16.02 -23.42
CA LYS A 91 8.73 17.43 -23.72
C LYS A 91 8.66 18.23 -22.43
N ALA A 92 9.77 18.85 -22.03
CA ALA A 92 9.84 19.65 -20.81
C ALA A 92 10.86 20.78 -20.97
N ASN A 93 10.54 21.99 -20.50
CA ASN A 93 11.43 23.16 -20.56
C ASN A 93 11.98 23.46 -21.97
N GLY A 94 11.17 23.24 -23.02
CA GLY A 94 11.59 23.40 -24.41
C GLY A 94 12.51 22.28 -24.94
N LEU A 95 12.81 21.27 -24.13
CA LEU A 95 13.64 20.13 -24.49
C LEU A 95 12.77 18.97 -24.98
N LEU A 96 13.25 18.26 -26.00
CA LEU A 96 12.76 16.94 -26.39
C LEU A 96 13.69 15.89 -25.76
N LEU A 97 13.12 15.04 -24.91
CA LEU A 97 13.82 14.01 -24.16
C LEU A 97 13.29 12.64 -24.56
N GLU A 98 14.19 11.70 -24.83
CA GLU A 98 13.83 10.38 -25.35
C GLU A 98 14.34 9.26 -24.45
N LEU A 99 13.45 8.36 -24.07
CA LEU A 99 13.79 7.14 -23.38
C LEU A 99 14.36 6.15 -24.39
N PHE A 100 15.68 6.00 -24.39
CA PHE A 100 16.32 5.09 -25.32
C PHE A 100 15.86 3.63 -25.10
N CYS A 101 15.60 2.94 -26.19
CA CYS A 101 15.42 1.50 -26.19
C CYS A 101 16.01 0.90 -27.46
N ASP A 102 16.86 -0.11 -27.29
CA ASP A 102 17.35 -0.98 -28.37
C ASP A 102 16.31 -2.05 -28.75
N ARG A 103 15.22 -2.14 -27.98
CA ARG A 103 14.15 -3.14 -28.09
C ARG A 103 12.78 -2.47 -27.86
N GLU A 104 11.73 -3.28 -27.67
CA GLU A 104 10.45 -2.78 -27.18
C GLU A 104 10.52 -2.41 -25.69
N TYR A 105 9.81 -1.34 -25.31
CA TYR A 105 9.68 -0.95 -23.91
C TYR A 105 9.03 -2.05 -23.07
N SER A 106 9.50 -2.17 -21.84
CA SER A 106 8.80 -2.94 -20.82
C SER A 106 7.89 -2.02 -20.02
N TYR A 107 6.63 -2.44 -19.85
CA TYR A 107 5.62 -1.69 -19.11
C TYR A 107 5.28 -2.44 -17.83
N HIS A 108 5.17 -1.70 -16.73
CA HIS A 108 4.65 -2.20 -15.46
C HIS A 108 3.56 -1.26 -14.96
N SER A 109 2.47 -1.84 -14.45
CA SER A 109 1.38 -1.09 -13.85
C SER A 109 0.79 -1.87 -12.69
N GLU A 110 0.43 -1.14 -11.64
CA GLU A 110 -0.19 -1.72 -10.46
C GLU A 110 -1.71 -1.92 -10.61
N LEU A 111 -2.30 -1.48 -11.73
CA LEU A 111 -3.73 -1.59 -12.01
C LEU A 111 -4.27 -3.03 -12.01
N SER A 112 -3.39 -4.01 -12.14
CA SER A 112 -3.77 -5.44 -12.12
C SER A 112 -4.05 -5.98 -10.71
N TYR A 113 -3.71 -5.23 -9.66
CA TYR A 113 -3.97 -5.65 -8.28
C TYR A 113 -5.35 -5.17 -7.82
N GLY A 114 -6.40 -5.98 -8.04
CA GLY A 114 -7.79 -5.60 -7.81
C GLY A 114 -8.23 -5.36 -6.34
N ASP A 115 -7.37 -5.67 -5.35
CA ASP A 115 -7.75 -5.69 -3.92
C ASP A 115 -7.16 -4.54 -3.08
N ARG A 116 -6.70 -3.46 -3.72
CA ARG A 116 -6.09 -2.33 -3.00
C ARG A 116 -7.12 -1.46 -2.26
N TRP A 117 -6.71 -0.95 -1.10
CA TRP A 117 -7.51 0.00 -0.29
C TRP A 117 -7.54 1.39 -0.90
N PHE A 118 -6.46 1.78 -1.56
CA PHE A 118 -6.35 3.00 -2.36
C PHE A 118 -5.53 2.67 -3.60
N SER A 119 -5.94 3.22 -4.74
CA SER A 119 -5.24 3.11 -6.01
C SER A 119 -5.18 4.49 -6.65
N GLU A 120 -3.99 4.85 -7.07
CA GLU A 120 -3.75 5.84 -8.12
C GLU A 120 -3.44 5.11 -9.42
N LEU A 121 -3.62 5.76 -10.58
CA LEU A 121 -3.17 5.14 -11.82
C LEU A 121 -1.66 5.28 -11.89
N THR A 122 -0.94 4.17 -12.06
CA THR A 122 0.51 4.16 -12.24
C THR A 122 0.91 3.42 -13.51
N LEU A 123 1.87 3.96 -14.24
CA LEU A 123 2.55 3.31 -15.35
C LEU A 123 4.05 3.58 -15.27
N GLN A 124 4.84 2.53 -15.23
CA GLN A 124 6.29 2.60 -15.39
C GLN A 124 6.66 2.09 -16.77
N ILE A 125 7.41 2.91 -17.50
CA ILE A 125 8.02 2.59 -18.79
C ILE A 125 9.52 2.38 -18.55
N ILE A 126 10.03 1.21 -18.93
CA ILE A 126 11.43 0.83 -18.74
C ILE A 126 12.10 0.72 -20.11
N GLY A 127 13.18 1.49 -20.29
CA GLY A 127 14.00 1.51 -21.49
C GLY A 127 15.03 0.39 -21.55
N GLY A 128 15.91 0.43 -22.56
CA GLY A 128 16.94 -0.58 -22.76
C GLY A 128 18.09 -0.45 -21.75
N ARG A 129 18.64 -1.58 -21.28
CA ARG A 129 19.82 -1.59 -20.37
C ARG A 129 21.10 -1.03 -21.01
N GLY A 130 21.13 -0.94 -22.34
CA GLY A 130 22.33 -0.60 -23.11
C GLY A 130 22.79 0.86 -23.04
N THR A 131 22.00 1.78 -22.48
CA THR A 131 22.33 3.23 -22.48
C THR A 131 22.85 3.80 -21.18
N ALA A 132 22.87 3.02 -20.10
CA ALA A 132 23.78 3.34 -19.01
C ALA A 132 25.22 2.99 -19.46
N LEU A 133 25.74 3.71 -20.48
CA LEU A 133 27.16 3.70 -20.78
C LEU A 133 27.85 4.04 -19.46
N PRO A 134 28.68 3.14 -18.90
CA PRO A 134 29.28 3.35 -17.60
C PRO A 134 29.98 4.71 -17.62
N VAL A 135 29.47 5.64 -16.81
CA VAL A 135 30.11 6.92 -16.63
C VAL A 135 31.40 6.62 -15.89
N SER A 136 32.53 6.96 -16.50
CA SER A 136 33.81 6.76 -15.80
C SER A 136 33.79 7.55 -14.49
N HIS A 137 34.52 7.12 -13.47
CA HIS A 137 34.62 7.89 -12.23
C HIS A 137 35.05 9.35 -12.47
N ILE A 138 35.86 9.59 -13.50
CA ILE A 138 36.31 10.93 -13.90
C ILE A 138 35.14 11.76 -14.43
N ASP A 139 34.25 11.16 -15.23
CA ASP A 139 33.09 11.85 -15.77
C ASP A 139 32.03 12.13 -14.69
N ALA A 140 31.90 11.24 -13.69
CA ALA A 140 31.04 11.47 -12.54
C ALA A 140 31.49 12.71 -11.73
N CYS A 141 32.80 12.85 -11.46
CA CYS A 141 33.33 14.03 -10.77
C CYS A 141 33.10 15.33 -11.56
N LYS A 142 33.26 15.32 -12.89
CA LYS A 142 32.98 16.49 -13.73
C LYS A 142 31.51 16.90 -13.69
N ILE A 143 30.60 15.93 -13.68
CA ILE A 143 29.17 16.17 -13.56
C ILE A 143 28.86 16.84 -12.21
N ASP A 144 29.41 16.30 -11.11
CA ASP A 144 29.19 16.85 -9.78
C ASP A 144 29.74 18.29 -9.66
N ASP A 145 30.94 18.55 -10.17
CA ASP A 145 31.53 19.89 -10.17
C ASP A 145 30.74 20.89 -11.02
N ALA A 146 30.19 20.45 -12.16
CA ALA A 146 29.32 21.28 -12.99
C ALA A 146 27.98 21.59 -12.29
N LEU A 147 27.42 20.64 -11.55
CA LEU A 147 26.19 20.81 -10.78
C LEU A 147 26.34 21.82 -9.63
N ARG A 148 27.51 21.86 -8.97
CA ARG A 148 27.82 22.87 -7.93
C ARG A 148 27.88 24.29 -8.48
N GLN A 149 28.10 24.45 -9.79
CA GLN A 149 28.17 25.74 -10.48
C GLN A 149 26.82 26.16 -11.09
N CYS A 150 25.80 25.28 -11.08
CA CYS A 150 24.48 25.59 -11.60
C CYS A 150 23.71 26.56 -10.68
N SER A 151 22.62 27.12 -11.20
CA SER A 151 21.64 27.89 -10.42
C SER A 151 20.25 27.28 -10.64
N PRO A 152 19.62 26.67 -9.61
CA PRO A 152 20.16 26.45 -8.26
C PRO A 152 21.35 25.47 -8.24
N PRO A 153 22.26 25.57 -7.26
CA PRO A 153 23.38 24.66 -7.12
C PRO A 153 22.95 23.35 -6.46
N PHE A 154 23.60 22.25 -6.86
CA PHE A 154 23.45 20.92 -6.24
C PHE A 154 24.83 20.36 -5.89
N ASP A 155 24.96 19.62 -4.79
CA ASP A 155 26.25 19.02 -4.35
C ASP A 155 26.66 17.77 -5.17
N GLY A 156 25.90 17.47 -6.22
CA GLY A 156 26.19 16.40 -7.17
C GLY A 156 24.93 15.66 -7.60
N MET A 157 25.11 14.56 -8.35
CA MET A 157 24.00 13.80 -8.91
C MET A 157 23.08 13.19 -7.83
N ALA A 158 23.65 12.76 -6.70
CA ALA A 158 22.87 12.16 -5.61
C ALA A 158 21.92 13.19 -4.95
N ASP A 159 22.40 14.42 -4.75
CA ASP A 159 21.60 15.54 -4.23
C ASP A 159 20.50 15.93 -5.22
N LEU A 160 20.85 16.14 -6.50
CA LEU A 160 19.89 16.47 -7.56
C LEU A 160 18.79 15.40 -7.71
N THR A 161 19.16 14.12 -7.78
CA THR A 161 18.17 13.03 -7.92
C THR A 161 17.35 12.85 -6.65
N GLY A 162 17.94 13.05 -5.47
CA GLY A 162 17.23 13.08 -4.20
C GLY A 162 16.19 14.19 -4.14
N TRP A 163 16.56 15.42 -4.54
CA TRP A 163 15.65 16.56 -4.65
C TRP A 163 14.47 16.28 -5.60
N LEU A 164 14.77 15.75 -6.79
CA LEU A 164 13.75 15.41 -7.77
C LEU A 164 12.91 14.17 -7.37
N GLY A 165 13.33 13.38 -6.38
CA GLY A 165 12.68 12.13 -6.01
C GLY A 165 12.84 11.04 -7.08
N LEU A 166 13.95 11.04 -7.81
CA LEU A 166 14.26 10.11 -8.91
C LEU A 166 15.34 9.11 -8.50
N LYS A 167 15.40 7.96 -9.17
CA LYS A 167 16.48 6.98 -8.98
C LYS A 167 17.78 7.46 -9.63
N ASN A 168 18.89 7.34 -8.91
CA ASN A 168 20.22 7.62 -9.45
C ASN A 168 20.75 6.45 -10.29
N SER A 169 20.34 6.41 -11.55
CA SER A 169 20.69 5.33 -12.48
C SER A 169 22.18 5.30 -12.85
N LEU A 170 22.95 6.38 -12.63
CA LEU A 170 24.39 6.39 -12.92
C LEU A 170 25.20 5.48 -12.00
N GLN A 171 24.76 5.33 -10.75
CA GLN A 171 25.47 4.53 -9.75
C GLN A 171 24.93 3.09 -9.67
N THR A 172 23.65 2.88 -9.95
CA THR A 172 22.98 1.59 -9.77
C THR A 172 22.99 0.71 -11.01
N HIS A 173 23.39 1.23 -12.17
CA HIS A 173 23.26 0.57 -13.47
C HIS A 173 21.81 0.11 -13.76
N ASP A 174 20.83 0.82 -13.19
CA ASP A 174 19.43 0.57 -13.46
C ASP A 174 19.07 0.96 -14.90
N SER A 175 18.06 0.28 -15.44
CA SER A 175 17.50 0.66 -16.74
C SER A 175 16.82 2.03 -16.62
N PRO A 176 16.91 2.88 -17.64
CA PRO A 176 16.27 4.18 -17.59
C PRO A 176 14.74 4.02 -17.54
N THR A 177 14.06 4.92 -16.83
CA THR A 177 12.61 4.81 -16.62
C THR A 177 11.86 6.12 -16.75
N ILE A 178 10.60 6.04 -17.17
CA ILE A 178 9.59 7.09 -16.98
C ILE A 178 8.51 6.51 -16.07
N ASN A 179 8.20 7.19 -14.96
CA ASN A 179 7.08 6.83 -14.09
C ASN A 179 5.98 7.87 -14.28
N ILE A 180 4.75 7.42 -14.52
CA ILE A 180 3.57 8.28 -14.66
C ILE A 180 2.60 7.91 -13.55
N SER A 181 2.16 8.88 -12.77
CA SER A 181 1.09 8.73 -11.78
C SER A 181 -0.04 9.74 -12.04
N VAL A 182 -1.29 9.28 -11.93
CA VAL A 182 -2.48 10.14 -12.02
C VAL A 182 -3.30 9.94 -10.75
N LEU A 183 -3.42 11.00 -9.96
CA LEU A 183 -4.25 11.01 -8.75
C LEU A 183 -5.75 11.05 -9.11
N PRO A 184 -6.61 10.42 -8.31
CA PRO A 184 -8.04 10.36 -8.62
C PRO A 184 -8.68 11.75 -8.54
N PRO A 185 -9.55 12.12 -9.52
CA PRO A 185 -10.22 13.41 -9.52
C PRO A 185 -11.34 13.53 -8.47
N VAL A 186 -11.67 12.46 -7.76
CA VAL A 186 -12.63 12.48 -6.67
C VAL A 186 -12.19 11.55 -5.55
N ASP A 187 -12.30 12.02 -4.30
CA ASP A 187 -12.01 11.23 -3.12
C ASP A 187 -12.90 11.60 -1.92
N LEU A 188 -12.85 10.77 -0.88
CA LEU A 188 -13.55 10.91 0.39
C LEU A 188 -12.92 12.00 1.29
N ASP A 189 -13.79 12.79 1.92
CA ASP A 189 -13.44 13.51 3.15
C ASP A 189 -13.64 12.58 4.35
N PHE A 190 -12.56 11.98 4.83
CA PHE A 190 -12.58 11.06 5.97
C PHE A 190 -13.01 11.71 7.28
N HIS A 191 -12.80 13.02 7.45
CA HIS A 191 -13.15 13.71 8.68
C HIS A 191 -14.64 14.03 8.74
N ALA A 192 -15.26 14.24 7.59
CA ALA A 192 -16.68 14.56 7.48
C ALA A 192 -17.58 13.36 7.15
N SER A 193 -17.00 12.22 6.78
CA SER A 193 -17.73 10.98 6.49
C SER A 193 -17.79 10.09 7.73
N SER A 194 -18.97 9.56 8.05
CA SER A 194 -19.18 8.74 9.26
C SER A 194 -20.33 7.76 9.08
N LEU A 195 -20.35 6.72 9.92
CA LEU A 195 -21.51 5.86 10.12
C LEU A 195 -21.94 6.01 11.58
N GLU A 196 -23.17 6.45 11.82
CA GLU A 196 -23.71 6.61 13.17
C GLU A 196 -25.20 6.29 13.20
N LYS A 197 -25.61 5.43 14.14
CA LYS A 197 -27.01 5.03 14.34
C LYS A 197 -27.69 4.60 13.03
N ASP A 198 -27.07 3.69 12.29
CA ASP A 198 -27.51 3.23 10.96
C ASP A 198 -27.55 4.28 9.84
N VAL A 199 -26.96 5.46 10.04
CA VAL A 199 -26.92 6.49 9.01
C VAL A 199 -25.49 6.66 8.52
N LEU A 200 -25.25 6.30 7.26
CA LEU A 200 -23.98 6.58 6.60
C LEU A 200 -24.03 7.98 6.00
N ASN A 201 -23.18 8.86 6.50
CA ASN A 201 -22.91 10.17 5.94
C ASN A 201 -21.63 10.07 5.10
N LEU A 202 -21.72 10.37 3.81
CA LEU A 202 -20.58 10.46 2.92
C LEU A 202 -20.39 11.89 2.48
N LYS A 203 -19.16 12.38 2.59
CA LYS A 203 -18.72 13.63 2.01
C LYS A 203 -17.57 13.36 1.05
N LEU A 204 -17.71 13.82 -0.19
CA LEU A 204 -16.72 13.67 -1.24
C LEU A 204 -16.28 15.03 -1.75
N TYR A 205 -15.03 15.11 -2.19
CA TYR A 205 -14.50 16.22 -2.96
C TYR A 205 -14.13 15.73 -4.35
N ALA A 206 -14.69 16.36 -5.37
CA ALA A 206 -14.37 16.11 -6.75
C ALA A 206 -13.77 17.36 -7.41
N HIS A 207 -12.95 17.13 -8.42
CA HIS A 207 -12.48 18.17 -9.32
C HIS A 207 -13.69 18.86 -10.00
N PRO A 208 -13.70 20.20 -10.18
CA PRO A 208 -14.84 20.95 -10.71
C PRO A 208 -15.31 20.49 -12.09
N ASN A 209 -14.40 20.00 -12.93
CA ASN A 209 -14.67 19.58 -14.30
C ASN A 209 -14.80 18.05 -14.45
N PHE A 210 -14.85 17.31 -13.34
CA PHE A 210 -14.98 15.86 -13.39
C PHE A 210 -16.39 15.43 -13.81
N ASP A 211 -16.44 14.45 -14.72
CA ASP A 211 -17.66 13.80 -15.18
C ASP A 211 -18.17 12.84 -14.09
N LEU A 212 -19.20 13.28 -13.36
CA LEU A 212 -19.76 12.53 -12.24
C LEU A 212 -20.43 11.22 -12.66
N ASP A 213 -20.81 11.06 -13.92
CA ASP A 213 -21.42 9.82 -14.42
C ASP A 213 -20.39 8.67 -14.48
N ARG A 214 -19.10 8.99 -14.44
CA ARG A 214 -18.01 8.02 -14.33
C ARG A 214 -17.82 7.48 -12.91
N LEU A 215 -18.41 8.13 -11.91
CA LEU A 215 -18.26 7.74 -10.51
C LEU A 215 -19.32 6.71 -10.10
N VAL A 216 -18.84 5.53 -9.75
CA VAL A 216 -19.65 4.51 -9.08
C VAL A 216 -19.25 4.44 -7.60
N VAL A 217 -20.22 4.69 -6.72
CA VAL A 217 -20.10 4.46 -5.29
C VAL A 217 -20.98 3.29 -4.92
N ALA A 218 -20.36 2.22 -4.45
CA ALA A 218 -21.03 1.04 -3.96
C ALA A 218 -20.79 0.87 -2.46
N ILE A 219 -21.78 0.32 -1.77
CA ILE A 219 -21.70 -0.01 -0.35
C ILE A 219 -22.01 -1.47 -0.09
N ARG A 220 -21.38 -2.02 0.94
CA ARG A 220 -21.70 -3.32 1.55
C ARG A 220 -21.89 -3.12 3.05
N ILE A 221 -23.11 -3.36 3.50
CA ILE A 221 -23.54 -3.23 4.89
C ILE A 221 -23.20 -4.52 5.65
N VAL A 222 -22.69 -4.38 6.88
CA VAL A 222 -22.43 -5.50 7.79
C VAL A 222 -22.89 -5.16 9.23
N PRO A 223 -23.60 -6.06 9.94
CA PRO A 223 -24.15 -7.32 9.45
C PRO A 223 -25.14 -7.09 8.31
N GLY A 224 -25.18 -8.04 7.37
CA GLY A 224 -25.90 -7.88 6.13
C GLY A 224 -26.46 -9.20 5.62
N VAL A 225 -27.62 -9.15 4.97
CA VAL A 225 -28.29 -10.34 4.45
C VAL A 225 -27.92 -10.56 2.98
N GLY A 226 -26.82 -11.29 2.75
CA GLY A 226 -26.38 -11.71 1.42
C GLY A 226 -26.21 -10.54 0.43
N VAL A 227 -26.87 -10.62 -0.74
CA VAL A 227 -26.80 -9.57 -1.77
C VAL A 227 -27.62 -8.34 -1.39
N LYS A 228 -28.67 -8.47 -0.54
CA LYS A 228 -29.53 -7.34 -0.16
C LYS A 228 -28.81 -6.27 0.67
N SER A 229 -27.67 -6.62 1.28
CA SER A 229 -26.83 -5.67 1.99
C SER A 229 -25.85 -4.91 1.10
N ARG A 230 -25.89 -5.15 -0.22
CA ARG A 230 -25.05 -4.48 -1.21
C ARG A 230 -25.90 -3.52 -2.04
N LYS A 231 -25.45 -2.28 -2.19
CA LYS A 231 -26.18 -1.24 -2.94
C LYS A 231 -25.22 -0.37 -3.72
N GLN A 232 -25.65 0.12 -4.88
CA GLN A 232 -25.05 1.29 -5.52
C GLN A 232 -25.76 2.53 -5.02
N VAL A 233 -25.00 3.56 -4.65
CA VAL A 233 -25.50 4.77 -3.99
C VAL A 233 -25.00 6.05 -4.66
N SER A 234 -24.41 5.97 -5.87
CA SER A 234 -23.96 7.16 -6.62
C SER A 234 -25.06 8.21 -6.77
N SER A 235 -26.28 7.76 -7.11
CA SER A 235 -27.44 8.64 -7.29
C SER A 235 -27.96 9.27 -6.00
N GLU A 236 -27.52 8.78 -4.83
CA GLU A 236 -27.87 9.37 -3.54
C GLU A 236 -26.95 10.54 -3.16
N ILE A 237 -25.90 10.80 -3.94
CA ILE A 237 -24.95 11.89 -3.72
C ILE A 237 -25.51 13.18 -4.30
N ASN A 238 -25.76 14.14 -3.43
CA ASN A 238 -26.16 15.49 -3.77
C ASN A 238 -24.91 16.34 -3.99
N TRP A 239 -24.64 16.66 -5.25
CA TRP A 239 -23.51 17.50 -5.64
C TRP A 239 -23.88 18.98 -5.61
N LYS A 240 -23.03 19.78 -4.96
CA LYS A 240 -23.11 21.24 -4.96
C LYS A 240 -22.31 21.81 -6.12
N SER A 241 -22.60 23.04 -6.52
CA SER A 241 -21.76 23.79 -7.45
C SER A 241 -20.34 23.92 -6.91
N ALA A 242 -19.36 23.90 -7.82
CA ALA A 242 -17.96 24.03 -7.45
C ALA A 242 -17.66 25.38 -6.77
N ARG A 243 -16.88 25.35 -5.70
CA ARG A 243 -16.39 26.53 -4.97
C ARG A 243 -14.92 26.32 -4.62
N LYS A 244 -14.10 27.36 -4.80
CA LYS A 244 -12.64 27.32 -4.53
C LYS A 244 -11.94 26.12 -5.21
N GLY A 245 -12.29 25.83 -6.46
CA GLY A 245 -11.66 24.75 -7.22
C GLY A 245 -12.06 23.33 -6.80
N VAL A 246 -13.13 23.16 -6.01
CA VAL A 246 -13.61 21.84 -5.60
C VAL A 246 -15.14 21.76 -5.70
N ARG A 247 -15.66 20.62 -6.17
CA ARG A 247 -17.08 20.26 -6.16
C ARG A 247 -17.35 19.33 -4.97
N GLU A 248 -18.25 19.74 -4.09
CA GLU A 248 -18.58 18.97 -2.89
C GLU A 248 -19.80 18.08 -3.14
N GLY A 249 -19.69 16.79 -2.83
CA GLY A 249 -20.79 15.81 -2.87
C GLY A 249 -21.15 15.33 -1.47
N GLN A 250 -22.45 15.23 -1.17
CA GLN A 250 -22.93 14.72 0.11
C GLN A 250 -24.05 13.69 -0.06
N ALA A 251 -23.93 12.54 0.61
CA ALA A 251 -24.98 11.54 0.70
C ALA A 251 -25.30 11.22 2.17
N ARG A 252 -26.58 11.03 2.47
CA ARG A 252 -27.06 10.58 3.77
C ARG A 252 -27.95 9.36 3.57
N ILE A 253 -27.38 8.18 3.80
CA ILE A 253 -27.97 6.89 3.45
C ILE A 253 -28.43 6.20 4.72
N ARG A 254 -29.74 5.94 4.84
CA ARG A 254 -30.29 5.17 5.96
C ARG A 254 -30.14 3.67 5.70
N LEU A 255 -29.55 2.97 6.65
CA LEU A 255 -29.26 1.55 6.60
C LEU A 255 -30.11 0.83 7.65
N ASN A 256 -30.08 -0.51 7.62
CA ASN A 256 -30.83 -1.32 8.57
C ASN A 256 -29.85 -2.21 9.32
N LYS A 257 -29.66 -1.95 10.63
CA LYS A 257 -28.77 -2.71 11.51
C LYS A 257 -27.34 -2.82 10.97
N ALA A 258 -26.78 -1.71 10.52
CA ALA A 258 -25.41 -1.58 10.07
C ALA A 258 -24.49 -1.28 11.26
N ASP A 259 -23.65 -2.24 11.63
CA ASP A 259 -22.56 -2.01 12.58
C ASP A 259 -21.33 -1.44 11.86
N SER A 260 -21.20 -1.76 10.57
CA SER A 260 -20.17 -1.26 9.69
C SER A 260 -20.61 -1.24 8.22
N VAL A 261 -19.96 -0.42 7.41
CA VAL A 261 -20.21 -0.32 5.98
C VAL A 261 -18.91 -0.20 5.23
N LEU A 262 -18.68 -1.10 4.27
CA LEU A 262 -17.61 -0.97 3.29
C LEU A 262 -18.14 -0.13 2.14
N THR A 263 -17.50 1.00 1.90
CA THR A 263 -17.70 1.85 0.72
C THR A 263 -16.61 1.53 -0.30
N MET A 264 -16.98 1.53 -1.58
CA MET A 264 -16.10 1.26 -2.71
C MET A 264 -16.34 2.36 -3.76
N PHE A 265 -15.29 3.11 -4.07
CA PHE A 265 -15.29 4.18 -5.06
C PHE A 265 -14.58 3.67 -6.30
N VAL A 266 -15.28 3.75 -7.42
CA VAL A 266 -14.80 3.30 -8.72
C VAL A 266 -14.97 4.45 -9.70
N ILE A 267 -13.93 4.74 -10.48
CA ILE A 267 -13.98 5.71 -11.58
C ILE A 267 -13.74 4.93 -12.86
N GLY A 268 -14.71 4.98 -13.78
CA GLY A 268 -14.72 4.13 -14.96
C GLY A 268 -14.76 2.66 -14.55
N ASN A 269 -13.67 1.93 -14.80
CA ASN A 269 -13.52 0.52 -14.43
C ASN A 269 -12.45 0.27 -13.35
N ILE A 270 -11.91 1.32 -12.72
CA ILE A 270 -10.82 1.21 -11.73
C ILE A 270 -11.33 1.56 -10.34
N THR A 271 -11.11 0.66 -9.37
CA THR A 271 -11.38 0.94 -7.95
C THR A 271 -10.35 1.94 -7.43
N VAL A 272 -10.79 3.14 -7.10
CA VAL A 272 -9.97 4.19 -6.50
C VAL A 272 -9.73 3.90 -5.03
N ARG A 273 -10.81 3.60 -4.30
CA ARG A 273 -10.75 3.49 -2.85
C ARG A 273 -11.75 2.50 -2.31
N ARG A 274 -11.34 1.80 -1.27
CA ARG A 274 -12.19 1.03 -0.37
C ARG A 274 -12.09 1.68 1.00
N GLN A 275 -13.19 1.85 1.70
CA GLN A 275 -13.16 2.41 3.05
C GLN A 275 -14.26 1.81 3.91
N TRP A 276 -13.89 1.34 5.09
CA TRP A 276 -14.86 0.95 6.10
C TRP A 276 -15.23 2.13 7.00
N PHE A 277 -16.52 2.32 7.19
CA PHE A 277 -17.08 3.14 8.26
C PHE A 277 -17.65 2.21 9.33
N LEU A 278 -17.38 2.51 10.59
CA LEU A 278 -17.89 1.76 11.74
C LEU A 278 -18.89 2.63 12.49
N ASP A 279 -19.97 2.02 12.98
CA ASP A 279 -20.90 2.68 13.89
C ASP A 279 -20.32 2.59 15.31
N PRO A 280 -19.81 3.69 15.89
CA PRO A 280 -19.21 3.64 17.23
C PRO A 280 -20.24 3.25 18.30
N THR A 281 -21.55 3.42 18.04
CA THR A 281 -22.61 3.05 18.98
C THR A 281 -22.98 1.57 18.94
N LYS A 282 -22.49 0.83 17.94
CA LYS A 282 -22.82 -0.59 17.71
C LYS A 282 -21.60 -1.49 17.59
N SER A 283 -20.41 -0.90 17.53
CA SER A 283 -19.15 -1.63 17.42
C SER A 283 -19.07 -2.70 18.52
N GLY A 284 -19.23 -3.97 18.12
CA GLY A 284 -19.13 -5.10 19.04
C GLY A 284 -17.71 -5.29 19.61
N ASN A 285 -16.70 -4.65 19.01
CA ASN A 285 -15.33 -4.71 19.48
C ASN A 285 -14.90 -3.39 20.15
N ASN A 286 -15.17 -3.27 21.45
CA ASN A 286 -14.74 -2.12 22.25
C ASN A 286 -13.22 -1.91 22.22
N ARG A 287 -12.43 -2.97 22.06
CA ARG A 287 -10.96 -2.86 21.96
C ARG A 287 -10.57 -2.11 20.69
N LEU A 288 -11.24 -2.39 19.57
CA LEU A 288 -11.03 -1.68 18.31
C LEU A 288 -11.38 -0.19 18.43
N VAL A 289 -12.52 0.14 19.06
CA VAL A 289 -12.93 1.53 19.27
C VAL A 289 -11.88 2.29 20.09
N SER A 290 -11.43 1.71 21.20
CA SER A 290 -10.43 2.32 22.08
C SER A 290 -9.10 2.58 21.37
N VAL A 291 -8.64 1.64 20.53
CA VAL A 291 -7.40 1.80 19.77
C VAL A 291 -7.58 2.84 18.66
N GLN A 292 -8.67 2.76 17.88
CA GLN A 292 -8.90 3.67 16.74
C GLN A 292 -9.11 5.12 17.14
N LEU A 293 -9.50 5.39 18.39
CA LEU A 293 -9.56 6.74 18.94
C LEU A 293 -8.19 7.45 18.86
N PHE A 294 -7.10 6.71 19.01
CA PHE A 294 -5.73 7.24 19.02
C PHE A 294 -4.93 6.85 17.76
N ASP A 295 -5.15 5.66 17.22
CA ASP A 295 -4.55 5.16 15.98
C ASP A 295 -5.62 5.09 14.87
N LYS A 296 -5.94 6.24 14.28
CA LYS A 296 -6.94 6.33 13.21
C LYS A 296 -6.60 5.37 12.08
N GLU A 297 -7.59 4.54 11.70
CA GLU A 297 -7.45 3.49 10.67
C GLU A 297 -6.41 2.39 10.98
N LEU A 298 -5.92 2.32 12.23
CA LEU A 298 -4.86 1.40 12.65
C LEU A 298 -3.55 1.63 11.86
N LYS A 299 -3.23 2.87 11.49
CA LYS A 299 -2.05 3.21 10.66
C LYS A 299 -0.76 2.78 11.34
N MET A 300 -0.62 3.03 12.63
CA MET A 300 0.58 2.67 13.39
C MET A 300 0.71 1.16 13.51
N ILE A 301 -0.38 0.45 13.80
CA ILE A 301 -0.38 -1.02 13.84
C ILE A 301 -0.08 -1.62 12.46
N ARG A 302 -0.64 -1.07 11.37
CA ARG A 302 -0.34 -1.50 10.00
C ARG A 302 1.13 -1.32 9.66
N ASN A 303 1.69 -0.16 9.95
CA ASN A 303 3.11 0.11 9.74
C ASN A 303 3.98 -0.87 10.52
N ALA A 304 3.68 -1.08 11.80
CA ALA A 304 4.38 -2.03 12.66
C ALA A 304 4.36 -3.46 12.10
N LEU A 305 3.21 -3.92 11.60
CA LEU A 305 3.05 -5.28 11.07
C LEU A 305 3.65 -5.49 9.68
N PHE A 306 3.66 -4.47 8.82
CA PHE A 306 3.85 -4.67 7.38
C PHE A 306 4.99 -3.87 6.77
N GLU A 307 5.42 -2.78 7.39
CA GLU A 307 6.39 -1.83 6.84
C GLU A 307 7.66 -1.73 7.71
N SER A 308 7.58 -2.06 8.99
CA SER A 308 8.72 -1.97 9.90
C SER A 308 9.74 -3.09 9.68
N ALA A 309 11.01 -2.71 9.54
CA ALA A 309 12.14 -3.65 9.56
C ALA A 309 12.62 -3.97 10.99
N ASP A 310 12.10 -3.25 11.99
CA ASP A 310 12.43 -3.41 13.40
C ASP A 310 11.61 -4.55 14.02
N SER A 311 12.29 -5.58 14.52
CA SER A 311 11.67 -6.77 15.11
C SER A 311 10.81 -6.42 16.33
N THR A 312 11.27 -5.49 17.17
CA THR A 312 10.53 -5.07 18.36
C THR A 312 9.22 -4.39 17.99
N ARG A 313 9.22 -3.53 16.96
CA ARG A 313 7.99 -2.91 16.46
C ARG A 313 7.05 -3.95 15.87
N PHE A 314 7.57 -4.94 15.14
CA PHE A 314 6.76 -6.02 14.60
C PHE A 314 6.08 -6.82 15.72
N GLU A 315 6.81 -7.19 16.77
CA GLU A 315 6.29 -7.88 17.96
C GLU A 315 5.19 -7.06 18.66
N MET A 316 5.39 -5.76 18.84
CA MET A 316 4.36 -4.85 19.37
C MET A 316 3.11 -4.80 18.49
N GLY A 317 3.29 -4.80 17.16
CA GLY A 317 2.19 -4.87 16.20
C GLY A 317 1.40 -6.17 16.31
N VAL A 318 2.09 -7.31 16.50
CA VAL A 318 1.47 -8.62 16.71
C VAL A 318 0.68 -8.64 18.02
N ALA A 319 1.26 -8.17 19.12
CA ALA A 319 0.57 -8.06 20.41
C ALA A 319 -0.70 -7.19 20.33
N ALA A 320 -0.62 -6.04 19.65
CA ALA A 320 -1.76 -5.17 19.43
C ALA A 320 -2.85 -5.84 18.59
N LEU A 321 -2.49 -6.59 17.55
CA LEU A 321 -3.44 -7.36 16.75
C LEU A 321 -4.16 -8.42 17.59
N PHE A 322 -3.43 -9.21 18.39
CA PHE A 322 -4.05 -10.21 19.27
C PHE A 322 -4.96 -9.58 20.32
N PHE A 323 -4.57 -8.43 20.90
CA PHE A 323 -5.46 -7.66 21.76
C PHE A 323 -6.76 -7.28 21.01
N LEU A 324 -6.65 -6.73 19.80
CA LEU A 324 -7.81 -6.39 18.97
C LEU A 324 -8.66 -7.61 18.63
N MET A 325 -8.08 -8.80 18.46
CA MET A 325 -8.80 -10.06 18.23
C MET A 325 -9.48 -10.62 19.48
N GLY A 326 -9.25 -10.01 20.65
CA GLY A 326 -9.95 -10.32 21.88
C GLY A 326 -9.14 -11.08 22.92
N PHE A 327 -7.86 -11.34 22.65
CA PHE A 327 -6.94 -11.94 23.60
C PHE A 327 -6.50 -10.93 24.65
N ALA A 328 -6.12 -11.41 25.84
CA ALA A 328 -5.34 -10.63 26.79
C ALA A 328 -3.87 -10.80 26.43
N SER A 329 -3.22 -9.72 25.99
CA SER A 329 -1.84 -9.77 25.47
C SER A 329 -0.85 -9.15 26.44
N LEU A 330 0.33 -9.76 26.56
CA LEU A 330 1.48 -9.26 27.29
C LEU A 330 2.71 -9.35 26.39
N VAL A 331 3.41 -8.23 26.19
CA VAL A 331 4.70 -8.18 25.49
C VAL A 331 5.85 -8.53 26.43
N GLN A 332 6.97 -8.96 25.86
CA GLN A 332 8.20 -9.30 26.55
C GLN A 332 8.64 -8.22 27.57
N LEU A 333 8.93 -8.66 28.80
CA LEU A 333 9.53 -7.83 29.86
C LEU A 333 11.01 -8.16 30.14
N GLU A 334 11.49 -9.35 29.72
CA GLU A 334 12.83 -9.86 29.99
C GLU A 334 13.42 -10.61 28.80
N ASN A 335 14.75 -10.60 28.63
CA ASN A 335 15.44 -11.10 27.43
C ASN A 335 15.24 -12.59 27.11
N ASP A 336 14.83 -13.43 28.08
CA ASP A 336 14.61 -14.88 27.88
C ASP A 336 13.14 -15.31 27.98
N SER A 337 12.20 -14.39 27.78
CA SER A 337 10.79 -14.74 27.65
C SER A 337 10.35 -14.80 26.18
N PRO A 338 9.17 -15.39 25.89
CA PRO A 338 8.56 -15.34 24.56
C PRO A 338 8.32 -13.89 24.14
N ASP A 339 8.39 -13.62 22.84
CA ASP A 339 8.19 -12.27 22.30
C ASP A 339 6.82 -11.70 22.71
N VAL A 340 5.77 -12.55 22.63
CA VAL A 340 4.43 -12.22 23.13
C VAL A 340 3.81 -13.43 23.85
N VAL A 341 3.11 -13.19 24.96
CA VAL A 341 2.25 -14.16 25.63
C VAL A 341 0.83 -13.65 25.57
N VAL A 342 -0.10 -14.52 25.16
CA VAL A 342 -1.52 -14.16 25.11
C VAL A 342 -2.38 -15.20 25.82
N ALA A 343 -3.50 -14.75 26.38
CA ALA A 343 -4.51 -15.60 27.00
C ALA A 343 -5.86 -15.42 26.32
N THR A 344 -6.57 -16.53 26.14
CA THR A 344 -7.96 -16.55 25.68
C THR A 344 -8.93 -16.36 26.86
N PRO A 345 -10.16 -15.88 26.63
CA PRO A 345 -11.19 -15.85 27.66
C PRO A 345 -11.49 -17.22 28.30
N GLY A 346 -11.38 -18.31 27.53
CA GLY A 346 -11.51 -19.68 28.02
C GLY A 346 -10.32 -20.21 28.81
N GLY A 347 -9.27 -19.41 29.04
CA GLY A 347 -8.15 -19.75 29.93
C GLY A 347 -6.98 -20.48 29.27
N ARG A 348 -6.98 -20.63 27.94
CA ARG A 348 -5.78 -21.12 27.20
C ARG A 348 -4.69 -20.07 27.20
N LEU A 349 -3.45 -20.53 27.38
CA LEU A 349 -2.25 -19.72 27.27
C LEU A 349 -1.57 -20.01 25.93
N ILE A 350 -1.09 -18.97 25.27
CA ILE A 350 -0.44 -19.10 23.96
C ILE A 350 0.87 -18.34 24.02
N LEU A 351 1.93 -19.03 23.63
CA LEU A 351 3.26 -18.45 23.48
C LEU A 351 3.47 -18.11 22.01
N ILE A 352 3.96 -16.90 21.76
CA ILE A 352 4.18 -16.39 20.41
C ILE A 352 5.65 -16.02 20.25
N GLU A 353 6.25 -16.57 19.20
CA GLU A 353 7.53 -16.09 18.67
C GLU A 353 7.28 -15.39 17.34
N CYS A 354 7.97 -14.28 17.12
CA CYS A 354 7.92 -13.48 15.92
C CYS A 354 9.23 -13.59 15.14
N THR A 355 9.14 -13.59 13.81
CA THR A 355 10.30 -13.45 12.94
C THR A 355 9.99 -12.63 11.69
N THR A 356 10.92 -11.77 11.31
CA THR A 356 10.86 -10.99 10.07
C THR A 356 11.69 -11.63 8.94
N ARG A 357 12.48 -12.66 9.25
CA ARG A 357 13.44 -13.28 8.31
C ARG A 357 13.37 -14.80 8.32
N ILE A 358 13.54 -15.40 7.14
CA ILE A 358 13.49 -16.86 6.99
C ILE A 358 14.67 -17.57 7.66
N ALA A 359 15.83 -16.90 7.76
CA ALA A 359 17.03 -17.44 8.38
C ALA A 359 16.86 -17.70 9.88
N ASP A 360 16.00 -16.94 10.55
CA ASP A 360 15.76 -17.04 12.00
C ASP A 360 14.65 -18.06 12.33
N PHE A 361 14.03 -18.68 11.32
CA PHE A 361 12.82 -19.49 11.50
C PHE A 361 13.06 -20.72 12.38
N SER A 362 14.07 -21.54 12.07
CA SER A 362 14.33 -22.79 12.80
C SER A 362 14.77 -22.55 14.25
N SER A 363 15.53 -21.48 14.50
CA SER A 363 15.97 -21.13 15.86
C SER A 363 14.80 -20.62 16.71
N LYS A 364 13.90 -19.82 16.13
CA LYS A 364 12.67 -19.34 16.78
C LYS A 364 11.69 -20.49 17.05
N LEU A 365 11.52 -21.41 16.09
CA LEU A 365 10.69 -22.61 16.29
C LEU A 365 11.22 -23.47 17.45
N GLY A 366 12.52 -23.75 17.48
CA GLY A 366 13.13 -24.53 18.57
C GLY A 366 12.87 -23.92 19.95
N LYS A 367 13.13 -22.61 20.10
CA LYS A 367 12.86 -21.87 21.33
C LYS A 367 11.39 -21.93 21.75
N LEU A 368 10.48 -21.76 20.79
CA LEU A 368 9.03 -21.82 21.06
C LEU A 368 8.62 -23.19 21.60
N VAL A 369 9.13 -24.27 21.01
CA VAL A 369 8.84 -25.64 21.44
C VAL A 369 9.36 -25.89 22.86
N ASP A 370 10.58 -25.47 23.16
CA ASP A 370 11.17 -25.61 24.49
C ASP A 370 10.38 -24.83 25.54
N ARG A 371 10.07 -23.55 25.26
CA ARG A 371 9.28 -22.68 26.14
C ARG A 371 7.86 -23.21 26.37
N LYS A 372 7.20 -23.69 25.31
CA LYS A 372 5.87 -24.35 25.39
C LYS A 372 5.92 -25.56 26.32
N ARG A 373 6.92 -26.44 26.16
CA ARG A 373 7.08 -27.63 27.00
C ARG A 373 7.37 -27.28 28.46
N MET A 374 8.26 -26.30 28.69
CA MET A 374 8.59 -25.83 30.03
C MET A 374 7.36 -25.28 30.76
N LEU A 375 6.57 -24.42 30.10
CA LEU A 375 5.37 -23.85 30.70
C LEU A 375 4.29 -24.91 30.92
N SER A 376 4.08 -25.82 29.96
CA SER A 376 3.10 -26.91 30.10
C SER A 376 3.42 -27.76 31.33
N LYS A 377 4.69 -28.15 31.49
CA LYS A 377 5.15 -28.92 32.65
C LYS A 377 4.95 -28.16 33.96
N ALA A 378 5.29 -26.88 34.00
CA ALA A 378 5.12 -26.07 35.20
C ALA A 378 3.63 -25.95 35.62
N LEU A 379 2.72 -25.85 34.65
CA LEU A 379 1.28 -25.82 34.90
C LEU A 379 0.74 -27.17 35.35
N GLU A 380 1.21 -28.28 34.76
CA GLU A 380 0.88 -29.65 35.18
C GLU A 380 1.33 -29.90 36.63
N ASP A 381 2.58 -29.54 36.96
CA ASP A 381 3.14 -29.63 38.32
C ASP A 381 2.32 -28.77 39.30
N GLY A 382 1.83 -27.61 38.85
CA GLY A 382 0.93 -26.72 39.58
C GLY A 382 -0.54 -27.15 39.59
N LYS A 383 -0.91 -28.28 38.98
CA LYS A 383 -2.29 -28.79 38.82
C LYS A 383 -3.25 -27.80 38.15
N SER A 384 -2.74 -26.92 37.30
CA SER A 384 -3.56 -26.03 36.49
C SER A 384 -4.14 -26.78 35.29
N PRO A 385 -5.44 -26.65 34.98
CA PRO A 385 -6.04 -27.30 33.82
C PRO A 385 -5.76 -26.56 32.48
N ASN A 386 -4.97 -25.48 32.51
CA ASN A 386 -4.76 -24.62 31.36
C ASN A 386 -3.92 -25.31 30.28
N ARG A 387 -4.36 -25.20 29.03
CA ARG A 387 -3.60 -25.66 27.87
C ARG A 387 -2.63 -24.58 27.39
N VAL A 388 -1.47 -25.02 26.92
CA VAL A 388 -0.44 -24.16 26.32
C VAL A 388 -0.30 -24.48 24.84
N ASP A 389 -0.58 -23.49 24.00
CA ASP A 389 -0.40 -23.55 22.55
C ASP A 389 0.79 -22.67 22.11
N GLY A 390 1.34 -22.95 20.94
CA GLY A 390 2.45 -22.17 20.37
C GLY A 390 2.07 -21.61 19.00
N ILE A 391 2.31 -20.32 18.77
CA ILE A 391 2.14 -19.67 17.47
C ILE A 391 3.48 -19.07 17.02
N LEU A 392 3.93 -19.42 15.83
CA LEU A 392 5.03 -18.73 15.16
C LEU A 392 4.45 -17.73 14.17
N VAL A 393 4.76 -16.45 14.37
CA VAL A 393 4.29 -15.35 13.53
C VAL A 393 5.43 -14.88 12.61
N CYS A 394 5.17 -14.79 11.31
CA CYS A 394 6.17 -14.38 10.33
C CYS A 394 5.69 -13.20 9.48
N ALA A 395 6.55 -12.18 9.33
CA ALA A 395 6.28 -11.02 8.48
C ALA A 395 6.33 -11.33 6.97
N LEU A 396 6.79 -12.53 6.59
CA LEU A 396 6.90 -12.99 5.21
C LEU A 396 5.62 -13.67 4.72
N PRO A 397 5.34 -13.61 3.41
CA PRO A 397 4.25 -14.36 2.78
C PRO A 397 4.41 -15.88 2.89
N LYS A 398 3.29 -16.61 2.86
CA LYS A 398 3.24 -18.06 3.13
C LYS A 398 3.99 -18.91 2.09
N ASP A 399 3.97 -18.50 0.83
CA ASP A 399 4.69 -19.15 -0.28
C ASP A 399 6.20 -19.17 -0.08
N GLN A 400 6.75 -18.16 0.58
CA GLN A 400 8.17 -18.12 0.95
C GLN A 400 8.52 -19.10 2.09
N ILE A 401 7.53 -19.53 2.89
CA ILE A 401 7.72 -20.36 4.10
C ILE A 401 7.38 -21.85 3.83
N ALA A 402 6.80 -22.18 2.67
CA ALA A 402 6.17 -23.48 2.39
C ALA A 402 7.04 -24.72 2.68
N ILE A 403 8.38 -24.60 2.55
CA ILE A 403 9.34 -25.70 2.76
C ILE A 403 9.43 -26.14 4.24
N ARG A 404 8.89 -25.37 5.19
CA ARG A 404 9.00 -25.61 6.64
C ARG A 404 7.70 -25.97 7.33
N ILE A 405 6.62 -26.22 6.58
CA ILE A 405 5.29 -26.51 7.15
C ILE A 405 5.29 -27.86 7.91
N ASP A 406 6.03 -28.86 7.43
CA ASP A 406 6.08 -30.18 8.06
C ASP A 406 6.73 -30.13 9.46
N GLU A 407 7.77 -29.30 9.62
CA GLU A 407 8.44 -29.08 10.91
C GLU A 407 7.49 -28.48 11.96
N LEU A 408 6.63 -27.53 11.55
CA LEU A 408 5.63 -26.91 12.43
C LEU A 408 4.56 -27.91 12.86
N GLN A 409 4.08 -28.74 11.93
CA GLN A 409 3.08 -29.77 12.21
C GLN A 409 3.58 -30.80 13.21
N ASN A 410 4.82 -31.28 13.03
CA ASN A 410 5.45 -32.24 13.94
C ASN A 410 5.54 -31.73 15.39
N HIS A 411 5.71 -30.42 15.57
CA HIS A 411 5.79 -29.78 16.87
C HIS A 411 4.47 -29.19 17.38
N GLN A 412 3.38 -29.33 16.62
CA GLN A 412 2.08 -28.74 16.92
C GLN A 412 2.17 -27.23 17.19
N VAL A 413 2.84 -26.51 16.29
CA VAL A 413 2.99 -25.06 16.31
C VAL A 413 2.18 -24.46 15.16
N ILE A 414 1.30 -23.52 15.47
CA ILE A 414 0.49 -22.80 14.49
C ILE A 414 1.38 -21.77 13.78
N LEU A 415 1.25 -21.67 12.46
CA LEU A 415 1.90 -20.61 11.68
C LEU A 415 0.89 -19.51 11.35
N MET A 416 1.27 -18.25 11.61
CA MET A 416 0.61 -17.08 11.03
C MET A 416 1.61 -16.31 10.17
N ALA A 417 1.42 -16.36 8.86
CA ALA A 417 2.23 -15.61 7.90
C ALA A 417 1.63 -14.23 7.61
N ARG A 418 2.31 -13.41 6.79
CA ARG A 418 1.85 -12.05 6.42
C ARG A 418 0.40 -12.01 5.96
N ASN A 419 -0.02 -12.97 5.12
CA ASN A 419 -1.38 -13.08 4.60
C ASN A 419 -2.41 -13.30 5.72
N ASP A 420 -2.06 -14.12 6.72
CA ASP A 420 -2.92 -14.39 7.88
C ASP A 420 -3.05 -13.16 8.76
N LEU A 421 -1.96 -12.40 8.95
CA LEU A 421 -1.96 -11.13 9.68
C LEU A 421 -2.84 -10.08 8.99
N THR A 422 -2.75 -9.97 7.65
CA THR A 422 -3.63 -9.07 6.87
C THR A 422 -5.09 -9.47 7.05
N SER A 423 -5.41 -10.77 6.90
CA SER A 423 -6.76 -11.28 7.07
C SER A 423 -7.29 -11.05 8.50
N ALA A 424 -6.47 -11.29 9.52
CA ALA A 424 -6.83 -11.08 10.91
C ALA A 424 -7.12 -9.60 11.20
N LEU A 425 -6.26 -8.68 10.72
CA LEU A 425 -6.44 -7.24 10.89
C LEU A 425 -7.69 -6.72 10.16
N ASP A 426 -8.07 -7.31 9.03
CA ASP A 426 -9.33 -6.96 8.36
C ASP A 426 -10.56 -7.52 9.09
N GLN A 427 -10.38 -8.57 9.90
CA GLN A 427 -11.45 -9.23 10.67
C GLN A 427 -11.67 -8.66 12.07
N VAL A 428 -10.75 -7.87 12.65
CA VAL A 428 -10.92 -7.33 14.03
C VAL A 428 -12.18 -6.47 14.20
N ARG A 429 -12.82 -6.07 13.11
CA ARG A 429 -14.09 -5.34 13.09
C ARG A 429 -15.28 -6.24 13.46
N PHE A 430 -15.13 -7.55 13.29
CA PHE A 430 -16.13 -8.55 13.64
C PHE A 430 -15.81 -9.15 14.99
N HIS A 431 -16.82 -9.74 15.63
CA HIS A 431 -16.58 -10.55 16.82
C HIS A 431 -15.70 -11.75 16.44
N ILE A 432 -14.49 -11.78 16.99
CA ILE A 432 -13.59 -12.92 16.94
C ILE A 432 -13.69 -13.59 18.30
N ASP A 433 -13.95 -14.89 18.30
CA ASP A 433 -13.87 -15.74 19.47
C ASP A 433 -12.43 -16.29 19.53
N PRO A 434 -11.59 -15.85 20.51
CA PRO A 434 -10.19 -16.26 20.60
C PRO A 434 -10.02 -17.76 20.81
N ASP A 435 -10.90 -18.40 21.58
CA ASP A 435 -10.84 -19.84 21.84
C ASP A 435 -11.12 -20.62 20.56
N LYS A 436 -12.19 -20.25 19.86
CA LYS A 436 -12.54 -20.86 18.57
C LYS A 436 -11.47 -20.62 17.51
N PHE A 437 -10.87 -19.43 17.46
CA PHE A 437 -9.79 -19.12 16.54
C PHE A 437 -8.61 -20.10 16.70
N VAL A 438 -8.22 -20.40 17.94
CA VAL A 438 -7.14 -21.35 18.23
C VAL A 438 -7.55 -22.76 17.82
N GLU A 439 -8.77 -23.20 18.14
CA GLU A 439 -9.29 -24.52 17.75
C GLU A 439 -9.30 -24.70 16.23
N ASP A 440 -9.85 -23.73 15.50
CA ASP A 440 -9.91 -23.74 14.03
C ASP A 440 -8.50 -23.77 13.42
N SER A 441 -7.54 -23.07 14.05
CA SER A 441 -6.14 -23.03 13.59
C SER A 441 -5.44 -24.38 13.80
N ILE A 442 -5.67 -25.04 14.94
CA ILE A 442 -5.17 -26.40 15.21
C ILE A 442 -5.80 -27.40 14.24
N ALA A 443 -7.11 -27.31 14.01
CA ALA A 443 -7.81 -28.18 13.08
C ALA A 443 -7.26 -28.05 11.65
N LYS A 444 -7.05 -26.83 11.16
CA LYS A 444 -6.44 -26.56 9.84
C LYS A 444 -5.02 -27.10 9.72
N MET A 445 -4.21 -26.97 10.77
CA MET A 445 -2.85 -27.51 10.81
C MET A 445 -2.87 -29.03 10.63
N ASN A 446 -3.78 -29.72 11.32
CA ASN A 446 -3.92 -31.17 11.27
C ASN A 446 -4.52 -31.68 9.94
N SER A 447 -5.48 -30.95 9.35
CA SER A 447 -6.09 -31.35 8.07
C SER A 447 -5.14 -31.27 6.88
N ASN A 448 -4.21 -30.30 6.88
CA ASN A 448 -3.20 -30.19 5.82
C ASN A 448 -2.19 -31.36 5.83
N GLY A 449 -1.96 -31.98 7.00
CA GLY A 449 -1.12 -33.18 7.11
C GLY A 449 -1.78 -34.44 6.52
N PHE A 450 -3.11 -34.46 6.39
CA PHE A 450 -3.84 -35.60 5.84
C PHE A 450 -3.84 -35.61 4.30
N LEU A 451 -3.88 -34.42 3.67
CA LEU A 451 -3.84 -34.29 2.20
C LEU A 451 -2.45 -34.57 1.62
N LEU A 452 -1.38 -34.13 2.29
CA LEU A 452 0.00 -34.38 1.84
C LEU A 452 0.40 -35.87 1.90
N ARG A 453 -0.16 -36.63 2.86
CA ARG A 453 0.06 -38.08 3.00
C ARG A 453 -0.72 -38.94 2.00
N GLN A 454 -1.70 -38.40 1.27
CA GLN A 454 -2.40 -39.11 0.19
C GLN A 454 -1.80 -38.83 -1.19
N SER A 455 -0.92 -37.83 -1.30
CA SER A 455 -0.21 -37.45 -2.53
C SER A 455 1.25 -37.95 -2.59
N MET A 456 1.69 -38.69 -1.58
CA MET A 456 2.87 -39.57 -1.61
C MET A 456 2.39 -41.01 -1.62
#